data_AF-A0A920UGV2-F1
#
_entry.id   AF-A0A920UGV2-F1
#
_cell.length_a   1.000
_cell.length_b   1.000
_cell.length_c   1.000
_cell.angle_alpha   90.00
_cell.angle_beta   90.00
_cell.angle_gamma   90.00
#
_symmetry.space_group_name_H-M   'P 1'
#
loop_
_entity.id
_entity.type
_entity.pdbx_description
1 polymer ?
#
loop_
_entity_poly.entity_id
_entity_poly.type
_entity_poly.pdbx_seq_one_letter_code
_entity_poly.pdbx_strand_id
1 'polypeptide(L)' 'MFEDDQNISAIREGIKSLCEKFPDKYWREKDKSRSYPEEFVKALSGQDTLAV' A
#
# COMPACT_ATOMS: atom_id res chain seq x y z
N MET A 1 -5.76 22.76 -17.09
CA MET A 1 -4.90 22.92 -15.90
C MET A 1 -5.26 21.77 -14.99
N PHE A 2 -4.38 20.78 -14.84
CA PHE A 2 -4.68 19.57 -14.08
C PHE A 2 -4.31 19.81 -12.62
N GLU A 3 -5.26 20.32 -11.83
CA GLU A 3 -5.13 20.47 -10.36
C GLU A 3 -5.06 19.13 -9.60
N ASP A 4 -5.08 18.00 -10.32
CA ASP A 4 -5.05 16.63 -9.77
C ASP A 4 -3.62 16.08 -9.55
N ASP A 5 -2.60 16.68 -10.16
CA ASP A 5 -1.21 16.18 -10.12
C ASP A 5 -0.59 16.20 -8.70
N GLN A 6 -0.98 17.19 -7.89
CA GLN A 6 -0.56 17.30 -6.49
C GLN A 6 -1.19 16.19 -5.62
N ASN A 7 -2.44 15.81 -5.88
CA ASN A 7 -3.10 14.70 -5.18
C ASN A 7 -2.47 13.35 -5.54
N ILE A 8 -2.22 13.12 -6.84
CA ILE A 8 -1.57 11.90 -7.32
C ILE A 8 -0.16 11.74 -6.71
N SER A 9 0.59 12.83 -6.58
CA SER A 9 1.93 12.83 -5.99
C SER A 9 1.92 12.43 -4.52
N ALA A 10 1.00 12.99 -3.71
CA ALA A 10 0.84 12.63 -2.30
C ALA A 10 0.45 11.16 -2.10
N ILE A 11 -0.46 10.65 -2.94
CA ILE A 11 -0.87 9.24 -2.91
C ILE A 11 0.33 8.33 -3.25
N ARG A 12 1.11 8.67 -4.29
CA ARG A 12 2.28 7.90 -4.70
C ARG A 12 3.36 7.85 -3.62
N GLU A 13 3.56 8.95 -2.89
CA GLU A 13 4.53 9.00 -1.79
C GLU A 13 4.10 8.07 -0.63
N GLY A 14 2.82 8.06 -0.28
CA GLY A 14 2.26 7.12 0.70
C GLY A 14 2.43 5.65 0.28
N ILE A 15 2.15 5.34 -0.99
CA ILE A 15 2.38 4.00 -1.57
C ILE A 15 3.86 3.62 -1.50
N LYS A 16 4.77 4.56 -1.77
CA LYS A 16 6.21 4.31 -1.77
C LYS A 16 6.71 3.98 -0.36
N SER A 17 6.30 4.77 0.64
CA SER A 17 6.61 4.50 2.06
C SER A 17 6.06 3.15 2.53
N LEU A 18 4.89 2.73 2.03
CA LEU A 18 4.35 1.39 2.28
C LEU A 18 5.21 0.32 1.61
N CYS A 19 5.57 0.50 0.34
CA CYS A 19 6.40 -0.43 -0.40
C CYS A 19 7.77 -0.65 0.28
N GLU A 20 8.36 0.38 0.90
CA GLU A 20 9.59 0.26 1.69
C GLU A 20 9.45 -0.64 2.94
N LYS A 21 8.24 -0.77 3.50
CA LYS A 21 7.96 -1.67 4.63
C LYS A 21 7.74 -3.12 4.21
N PHE A 22 7.49 -3.39 2.93
CA PHE A 22 7.24 -4.72 2.39
C PHE A 22 8.40 -5.16 1.48
N PRO A 23 9.45 -5.83 2.03
CA PRO A 23 10.59 -6.26 1.23
C PRO A 23 10.19 -7.31 0.19
N ASP A 24 11.08 -7.54 -0.78
CA ASP A 24 10.91 -8.54 -1.85
C ASP A 24 10.56 -9.94 -1.34
N LYS A 25 11.02 -10.29 -0.13
CA LYS A 25 10.68 -11.54 0.55
C LYS A 25 9.18 -11.69 0.82
N TYR A 26 8.50 -10.63 1.26
CA TYR A 26 7.05 -10.64 1.48
C TYR A 26 6.30 -10.95 0.18
N TRP A 27 6.70 -10.30 -0.92
CA TRP A 27 6.13 -10.53 -2.23
C TRP A 27 6.39 -11.94 -2.75
N ARG A 28 7.61 -12.48 -2.56
CA ARG A 28 7.93 -13.87 -2.93
C ARG A 28 7.10 -14.89 -2.14
N GLU A 29 6.89 -14.68 -0.85
CA GLU A 29 6.09 -15.60 -0.02
C GLU A 29 4.60 -15.53 -0.38
N LYS A 30 4.07 -14.33 -0.65
CA LYS A 30 2.69 -14.14 -1.13
C LYS A 30 2.45 -14.71 -2.52
N ASP A 31 3.38 -14.50 -3.44
CA ASP A 31 3.34 -15.07 -4.79
C ASP A 31 3.36 -16.61 -4.74
N LYS A 32 4.26 -17.18 -3.93
CA LYS A 32 4.34 -18.63 -3.71
C LYS A 32 3.06 -19.21 -3.12
N SER A 33 2.40 -18.46 -2.25
CA SER A 33 1.14 -18.87 -1.60
C SER A 33 -0.10 -18.50 -2.43
N ARG A 34 0.07 -17.89 -3.62
CA ARG A 34 -1.01 -17.32 -4.46
C ARG A 34 -2.05 -16.54 -3.65
N SER A 35 -1.58 -15.91 -2.59
CA SER A 35 -2.44 -15.30 -1.59
C SER A 35 -2.58 -13.82 -1.87
N TYR A 36 -3.79 -13.30 -1.70
CA TYR A 36 -4.01 -11.87 -1.82
C TYR A 36 -3.21 -11.14 -0.72
N PRO A 37 -2.43 -10.09 -1.05
CA PRO A 37 -1.65 -9.35 -0.07
C PRO A 37 -2.55 -8.40 0.73
N GLU A 38 -3.44 -8.99 1.53
CA GLU A 38 -4.41 -8.28 2.37
C GLU A 38 -3.75 -7.27 3.29
N GLU A 39 -2.57 -7.59 3.86
CA GLU A 39 -1.83 -6.68 4.74
C GLU A 39 -1.38 -5.41 4.02
N PHE A 40 -0.92 -5.54 2.77
CA PHE A 40 -0.53 -4.40 1.94
C PHE A 40 -1.76 -3.53 1.61
N VAL A 41 -2.87 -4.16 1.20
CA VAL A 41 -4.12 -3.44 0.87
C VAL A 41 -4.71 -2.78 2.12
N LYS A 42 -4.65 -3.43 3.28
CA LYS A 42 -5.11 -2.90 4.56
C LYS A 42 -4.27 -1.69 4.99
N ALA A 43 -2.96 -1.77 4.80
CA ALA A 43 -2.04 -0.67 5.10
C ALA A 43 -2.15 0.49 4.09
N LEU A 44 -2.45 0.20 2.81
CA LEU A 44 -2.75 1.19 1.76
C LEU A 44 -4.08 1.90 1.98
N SER A 45 -5.10 1.17 2.43
CA SER A 45 -6.44 1.70 2.55
C SER A 45 -6.62 2.63 3.76
N GLY A 46 -5.59 2.80 4.60
CA GLY A 46 -5.63 3.69 5.76
C GLY A 46 -6.77 3.37 6.72
N GLN A 47 -7.32 2.15 6.63
CA GLN A 47 -8.46 1.71 7.40
C GLN A 47 -7.94 1.16 8.73
N ASP A 48 -7.62 2.09 9.62
CA ASP A 48 -7.99 1.96 11.03
C ASP A 48 -9.50 1.70 11.09
N THR A 49 -9.93 0.45 10.92
CA THR A 49 -11.32 0.04 11.15
C THR A 49 -11.65 -0.11 12.63
N LEU A 50 -10.87 0.43 13.57
CA LEU A 50 -11.18 0.39 14.99
C LEU A 50 -10.61 1.61 15.75
N ALA A 51 -11.21 2.78 15.59
CA ALA A 51 -11.23 3.78 16.66
C ALA A 51 -12.70 4.00 17.03
N VAL A 52 -13.05 3.33 18.13
CA VAL A 52 -14.28 3.41 18.93
C VAL A 52 -14.78 4.83 19.17
#